data_AF-A0A0K8SML7-F1
#
_entry.id   AF-A0A0K8SML7-F1
#
_cell.length_a   1.000
_cell.length_b   1.000
_cell.length_c   1.000
_cell.angle_alpha   90.00
_cell.angle_beta   90.00
_cell.angle_gamma   90.00
#
_symmetry.space_group_name_H-M   'P 1'
#
loop_
_entity.id
_entity.type
_entity.pdbx_description
1 polymer ?
#
loop_
_entity_poly.entity_id
_entity_poly.type
_entity_poly.pdbx_seq_one_letter_code
_entity_poly.pdbx_strand_id
1 'polypeptide(L)'
;MMYHFRKTLFRFLAILVVLDSCCAHLDLYLNLQEVKRLLGLSAELYYVRNGMLNEYALNFVVPVPAVMKELHFTWQSLAGRPLPYTIQVDHTSPDAMAPAFLNISSSGMVPTAPQTFSIALPCSGEVSAEVDVVISINVTLNRATNNVTRLNFKRRKICLLGSRHHFPQSNGSAGPGGTLRQGIVSPNGREDEAPAAVYVAISSACALATLLAIALLACYLRTNKSGMHNASLIRESRLGSSSSGGPFLAPAPVLSCGGSSSGSCASSRPRTATSLPSSNPADLHHRIAQLTIQRCRVRLKSVVLEGTFGRVYRGSYTEEDGLEEEVLVKTVTDQASSIQVSLLLQEGMAMYGLSHKNILSILGVSIEDHTAPFLIYPHQGYTNLKRFLQKCKLSPEGVAHTLTTQEVVDMALQIISGMLYLHKKR
;
A
#
# COMPACT_ATOMS: atom_id res chain seq x y z
N MET A 1 12.70 -3.89 -57.05
CA MET A 1 11.67 -3.71 -56.00
C MET A 1 12.08 -4.27 -54.63
N MET A 2 12.69 -5.47 -54.56
CA MET A 2 13.18 -6.07 -53.28
C MET A 2 14.27 -5.27 -52.53
N TYR A 3 15.14 -4.53 -53.22
CA TYR A 3 16.23 -3.78 -52.58
C TYR A 3 15.74 -2.57 -51.77
N HIS A 4 14.70 -1.88 -52.26
CA HIS A 4 14.06 -0.80 -51.52
C HIS A 4 13.30 -1.33 -50.30
N PHE A 5 12.56 -2.43 -50.44
CA PHE A 5 11.83 -3.04 -49.34
C PHE A 5 12.76 -3.47 -48.18
N ARG A 6 13.93 -4.02 -48.50
CA ARG A 6 14.94 -4.44 -47.50
C ARG A 6 15.58 -3.26 -46.77
N LYS A 7 15.82 -2.12 -47.45
CA LYS A 7 16.30 -0.88 -46.81
C LYS A 7 15.23 -0.22 -45.94
N THR A 8 13.97 -0.24 -46.36
CA THR A 8 12.87 0.31 -45.56
C THR A 8 12.59 -0.54 -44.33
N LEU A 9 12.64 -1.87 -44.45
CA LEU A 9 12.51 -2.81 -43.33
C LEU A 9 13.65 -2.66 -42.33
N PHE A 10 14.90 -2.49 -42.79
CA PHE A 10 16.05 -2.27 -41.91
C PHE A 10 15.99 -0.92 -41.20
N ARG A 11 15.49 0.14 -41.87
CA ARG A 11 15.22 1.44 -41.23
C ARG A 11 14.09 1.35 -40.22
N PHE A 12 13.03 0.59 -40.51
CA PHE A 12 11.94 0.33 -39.56
C PHE A 12 12.39 -0.49 -38.36
N LEU A 13 13.22 -1.52 -38.56
CA LEU A 13 13.82 -2.30 -37.48
C LEU A 13 14.77 -1.44 -36.63
N ALA A 14 15.59 -0.60 -37.26
CA ALA A 14 16.46 0.34 -36.56
C ALA A 14 15.65 1.39 -35.76
N ILE A 15 14.53 1.88 -36.30
CA ILE A 15 13.62 2.78 -35.60
C ILE A 15 12.89 2.07 -34.44
N LEU A 16 12.50 0.81 -34.61
CA LEU A 16 11.92 -0.03 -33.54
C LEU A 16 12.94 -0.35 -32.43
N VAL A 17 14.21 -0.55 -32.77
CA VAL A 17 15.31 -0.74 -31.81
C VAL A 17 15.68 0.57 -31.10
N VAL A 18 15.53 1.73 -31.76
CA VAL A 18 15.74 3.06 -31.15
C VAL A 18 14.55 3.49 -30.27
N LEU A 19 13.35 3.00 -30.54
CA LEU A 19 12.14 3.27 -29.75
C LEU A 19 12.05 2.47 -28.44
N ASP A 20 12.92 1.48 -28.22
CA ASP A 20 12.95 0.70 -26.97
C ASP A 20 13.72 1.40 -25.83
N SER A 21 14.19 2.62 -26.06
CA SER A 21 14.82 3.45 -25.03
C SER A 21 13.82 4.29 -24.26
N CYS A 22 12.71 3.70 -23.80
CA CYS A 22 12.02 4.22 -22.62
C CYS A 22 12.82 3.78 -21.39
N CYS A 23 13.99 4.38 -21.25
CA CYS A 23 14.97 3.96 -20.27
C CYS A 23 14.49 4.32 -18.86
N ALA A 24 13.95 3.31 -18.21
CA ALA A 24 14.02 3.13 -16.79
C ALA A 24 15.43 3.42 -16.23
N HIS A 25 15.58 4.41 -15.35
CA HIS A 25 16.91 4.93 -14.96
C HIS A 25 17.31 4.72 -13.50
N LEU A 26 16.42 4.21 -12.65
CA LEU A 26 16.62 4.10 -11.21
C LEU A 26 15.93 2.86 -10.65
N ASP A 27 16.59 2.18 -9.73
CA ASP A 27 15.97 1.28 -8.76
C ASP A 27 16.13 1.85 -7.35
N LEU A 28 15.07 1.67 -6.55
CA LEU A 28 15.06 1.99 -5.13
C LEU A 28 14.16 1.00 -4.41
N TYR A 29 14.71 0.27 -3.44
CA TYR A 29 14.02 -0.80 -2.73
C TYR A 29 14.57 -1.00 -1.32
N LEU A 30 13.84 -1.77 -0.51
CA LEU A 30 14.33 -2.30 0.77
C LEU A 30 14.88 -3.70 0.52
N ASN A 31 16.07 -3.98 1.06
CA ASN A 31 16.62 -5.33 0.99
C ASN A 31 15.79 -6.32 1.84
N LEU A 32 15.94 -7.62 1.61
CA LEU A 32 15.13 -8.65 2.29
C LEU A 32 15.26 -8.61 3.82
N GLN A 33 16.47 -8.35 4.33
CA GLN A 33 16.71 -8.25 5.77
C GLN A 33 15.93 -7.07 6.37
N GLU A 34 15.90 -5.94 5.66
CA GLU A 34 15.23 -4.74 6.10
C GLU A 34 13.71 -4.86 6.00
N VAL A 35 13.18 -5.49 4.95
CA VAL A 35 11.75 -5.81 4.85
C VAL A 35 11.32 -6.73 6.00
N LYS A 36 12.12 -7.76 6.31
CA LYS A 36 11.85 -8.65 7.43
C LYS A 36 11.92 -7.92 8.77
N ARG A 37 12.87 -7.00 8.94
CA ARG A 37 13.06 -6.23 10.18
C ARG A 37 11.98 -5.17 10.39
N LEU A 38 11.55 -4.49 9.32
CA LEU A 38 10.57 -3.39 9.37
C LEU A 38 9.12 -3.89 9.30
N LEU A 39 8.84 -4.88 8.44
CA LEU A 39 7.48 -5.34 8.13
C LEU A 39 7.19 -6.76 8.66
N GLY A 40 8.22 -7.52 9.06
CA GLY A 40 8.05 -8.92 9.47
C GLY A 40 7.80 -9.88 8.29
N LEU A 41 8.00 -9.42 7.05
CA LEU A 41 7.71 -10.18 5.84
C LEU A 41 9.00 -10.72 5.19
N SER A 42 8.92 -11.89 4.55
CA SER A 42 10.01 -12.46 3.74
C SER A 42 9.73 -12.25 2.25
N ALA A 43 9.44 -11.01 1.86
CA ALA A 43 9.11 -10.62 0.49
C ALA A 43 9.93 -9.40 0.05
N GLU A 44 10.07 -9.20 -1.26
CA GLU A 44 10.74 -8.02 -1.82
C GLU A 44 9.79 -6.81 -1.79
N LEU A 45 10.27 -5.65 -1.32
CA LEU A 45 9.55 -4.38 -1.39
C LEU A 45 10.37 -3.35 -2.17
N TYR A 46 9.86 -2.99 -3.35
CA TYR A 46 10.46 -1.99 -4.22
C TYR A 46 9.56 -0.76 -4.33
N TYR A 47 10.19 0.42 -4.34
CA TYR A 47 9.55 1.71 -4.60
C TYR A 47 9.70 2.10 -6.06
N VAL A 48 10.87 1.82 -6.62
CA VAL A 48 11.15 1.95 -8.03
C VAL A 48 11.85 0.67 -8.46
N ARG A 49 11.34 0.02 -9.51
CA ARG A 49 11.96 -1.18 -10.09
C ARG A 49 11.93 -1.07 -11.60
N ASN A 50 13.08 -1.21 -12.22
CA ASN A 50 13.29 -0.92 -13.63
C ASN A 50 12.62 0.42 -13.97
N GLY A 51 12.93 1.48 -13.20
CA GLY A 51 12.45 2.85 -13.44
C GLY A 51 10.94 3.06 -13.39
N MET A 52 10.15 2.01 -13.13
CA MET A 52 8.71 2.11 -12.92
C MET A 52 8.43 2.39 -11.44
N LEU A 53 7.53 3.33 -11.19
CA LEU A 53 7.15 3.74 -9.85
C LEU A 53 6.10 2.79 -9.27
N ASN A 54 6.31 2.34 -8.04
CA ASN A 54 5.31 1.64 -7.26
C ASN A 54 4.52 2.64 -6.40
N GLU A 55 3.51 3.28 -7.01
CA GLU A 55 2.64 4.26 -6.37
C GLU A 55 1.96 3.73 -5.10
N TYR A 56 1.69 2.42 -5.04
CA TYR A 56 1.14 1.80 -3.84
C TYR A 56 2.14 1.83 -2.67
N ALA A 57 3.38 1.45 -2.92
CA ALA A 57 4.43 1.44 -1.90
C ALA A 57 4.78 2.85 -1.38
N LEU A 58 4.66 3.88 -2.24
CA LEU A 58 4.90 5.29 -1.85
C LEU A 58 3.81 5.84 -0.93
N ASN A 59 2.55 5.49 -1.19
CA ASN A 59 1.40 6.02 -0.44
C ASN A 59 1.13 5.27 0.87
N PHE A 60 1.76 4.12 1.08
CA PHE A 60 1.57 3.31 2.28
C PHE A 60 2.35 3.88 3.47
N VAL A 61 1.65 4.27 4.53
CA VAL A 61 2.26 4.75 5.78
C VAL A 61 2.71 3.55 6.60
N VAL A 62 4.02 3.30 6.62
CA VAL A 62 4.57 2.15 7.36
C VAL A 62 4.92 2.56 8.80
N PRO A 63 4.42 1.83 9.83
CA PRO A 63 4.84 2.04 11.21
C PRO A 63 6.30 1.60 11.41
N VAL A 64 7.11 2.45 12.03
CA VAL A 64 8.50 2.20 12.39
C VAL A 64 8.56 2.01 13.92
N PRO A 65 8.86 0.79 14.41
CA PRO A 65 8.89 0.50 15.84
C PRO A 65 9.86 1.37 16.63
N ALA A 66 9.60 1.59 17.93
CA ALA A 66 10.47 2.37 18.82
C ALA A 66 11.92 1.85 18.87
N VAL A 67 12.08 0.53 18.88
CA VAL A 67 13.38 -0.17 18.91
C VAL A 67 14.20 0.07 17.62
N MET A 68 13.53 0.35 16.50
CA MET A 68 14.18 0.60 15.21
C MET A 68 14.68 2.04 15.14
N LYS A 69 16.00 2.22 15.10
CA LYS A 69 16.66 3.53 15.11
C LYS A 69 16.95 4.09 13.73
N GLU A 70 17.24 3.23 12.76
CA GLU A 70 17.57 3.61 11.40
C GLU A 70 16.83 2.74 10.40
N LEU A 71 16.61 3.26 9.20
CA LEU A 71 16.02 2.57 8.05
C LEU A 71 17.06 2.45 6.94
N HIS A 72 17.15 1.30 6.29
CA HIS A 72 18.11 1.05 5.21
C HIS A 72 17.44 1.01 3.83
N PHE A 73 17.92 1.81 2.90
CA PHE A 73 17.41 1.86 1.53
C PHE A 73 18.52 1.49 0.56
N THR A 74 18.20 0.62 -0.40
CA THR A 74 19.11 0.22 -1.46
C THR A 74 18.69 0.86 -2.78
N TRP A 75 19.64 1.47 -3.47
CA TRP A 75 19.40 2.12 -4.75
C TRP A 75 20.52 1.84 -5.75
N GLN A 76 20.19 2.01 -7.03
CA GLN A 76 21.16 2.00 -8.13
C GLN A 76 20.63 2.79 -9.31
N SER A 77 21.54 3.39 -10.08
CA SER A 77 21.21 3.95 -11.38
C SER A 77 21.34 2.91 -12.48
N LEU A 78 20.24 2.70 -13.20
CA LEU A 78 20.19 1.89 -14.41
C LEU A 78 20.52 2.70 -15.68
N ALA A 79 20.80 4.00 -15.55
CA ALA A 79 21.10 4.89 -16.67
C ALA A 79 22.52 4.72 -17.25
N GLY A 80 23.31 3.78 -16.73
CA GLY A 80 24.73 3.61 -17.09
C GLY A 80 25.64 4.73 -16.58
N ARG A 81 25.10 5.71 -15.83
CA ARG A 81 25.82 6.84 -15.24
C ARG A 81 25.20 7.25 -13.91
N PRO A 82 25.96 7.84 -12.98
CA PRO A 82 25.40 8.32 -11.72
C PRO A 82 24.33 9.41 -11.93
N LEU A 83 23.27 9.39 -11.12
CA LEU A 83 22.17 10.37 -11.21
C LEU A 83 22.19 11.34 -10.02
N PRO A 84 22.09 12.65 -10.20
CA PRO A 84 22.03 13.59 -9.09
C PRO A 84 20.74 13.40 -8.26
N TYR A 85 20.88 13.40 -6.94
CA TYR A 85 19.77 13.29 -6.00
C TYR A 85 19.79 14.39 -4.94
N THR A 86 18.63 14.69 -4.36
CA THR A 86 18.49 15.40 -3.09
C THR A 86 17.52 14.65 -2.17
N ILE A 87 17.82 14.61 -0.87
CA ILE A 87 17.02 13.95 0.17
C ILE A 87 16.66 14.98 1.24
N GLN A 88 15.38 15.01 1.61
CA GLN A 88 14.83 15.80 2.70
C GLN A 88 13.98 14.90 3.59
N VAL A 89 14.04 15.12 4.90
CA VAL A 89 13.29 14.34 5.88
C VAL A 89 12.61 15.28 6.86
N ASP A 90 11.28 15.32 6.79
CA ASP A 90 10.44 16.19 7.61
C ASP A 90 9.62 15.35 8.60
N HIS A 91 9.25 15.93 9.74
CA HIS A 91 8.47 15.25 10.77
C HIS A 91 7.53 16.20 11.50
N THR A 92 6.44 15.66 12.07
CA THR A 92 5.35 16.47 12.65
C THR A 92 5.54 16.91 14.10
N SER A 93 6.47 16.27 14.84
CA SER A 93 6.55 16.42 16.31
C SER A 93 8.00 16.56 16.80
N PRO A 94 8.55 17.79 16.86
CA PRO A 94 9.94 18.03 17.24
C PRO A 94 10.25 17.70 18.71
N ASP A 95 9.24 17.71 19.58
CA ASP A 95 9.41 17.38 21.01
C ASP A 95 9.62 15.87 21.25
N ALA A 96 9.10 15.03 20.36
CA ALA A 96 9.15 13.57 20.47
C ALA A 96 10.28 12.94 19.65
N MET A 97 10.72 13.60 18.57
CA MET A 97 11.76 13.11 17.67
C MET A 97 12.74 14.24 17.33
N ALA A 98 14.04 13.98 17.44
CA ALA A 98 15.07 14.88 16.97
C ALA A 98 15.22 14.80 15.43
N PRO A 99 15.90 15.76 14.79
CA PRO A 99 16.11 15.73 13.34
C PRO A 99 16.74 14.41 12.87
N ALA A 100 16.23 13.91 11.74
CA ALA A 100 16.76 12.69 11.14
C ALA A 100 18.20 12.89 10.65
N PHE A 101 19.02 11.86 10.78
CA PHE A 101 20.41 11.88 10.33
C PHE A 101 20.61 10.88 9.18
N LEU A 102 21.28 11.30 8.11
CA LEU A 102 21.65 10.43 6.99
C LEU A 102 23.12 10.04 7.10
N ASN A 103 23.45 8.79 6.79
CA ASN A 103 24.84 8.37 6.69
C ASN A 103 25.56 8.89 5.42
N ILE A 104 24.80 9.43 4.47
CA ILE A 104 25.26 10.06 3.24
C ILE A 104 24.88 11.55 3.23
N SER A 105 25.46 12.33 2.32
CA SER A 105 25.07 13.72 2.13
C SER A 105 23.63 13.84 1.63
N SER A 106 22.93 14.90 2.06
CA SER A 106 21.56 15.23 1.63
C SER A 106 21.44 15.60 0.14
N SER A 107 22.57 15.87 -0.52
CA SER A 107 22.67 16.04 -1.96
C SER A 107 23.90 15.28 -2.46
N GLY A 108 23.79 14.60 -3.59
CA GLY A 108 24.87 13.78 -4.11
C GLY A 108 24.53 13.10 -5.44
N MET A 109 25.20 11.99 -5.72
CA MET A 109 25.02 11.19 -6.93
C MET A 109 24.65 9.75 -6.57
N VAL A 110 23.57 9.23 -7.16
CA VAL A 110 23.12 7.84 -7.05
C VAL A 110 24.14 6.97 -7.80
N PRO A 111 24.72 5.94 -7.17
CA PRO A 111 25.73 5.09 -7.77
C PRO A 111 25.16 4.19 -8.87
N THR A 112 26.02 3.72 -9.78
CA THR A 112 25.65 2.75 -10.82
C THR A 112 25.62 1.31 -10.31
N ALA A 113 26.34 1.02 -9.23
CA ALA A 113 26.24 -0.25 -8.52
C ALA A 113 25.22 -0.15 -7.37
N PRO A 114 24.56 -1.25 -6.98
CA PRO A 114 23.69 -1.27 -5.80
C PRO A 114 24.45 -0.83 -4.55
N GLN A 115 23.97 0.23 -3.90
CA GLN A 115 24.48 0.67 -2.60
C GLN A 115 23.34 0.91 -1.63
N THR A 116 23.63 0.71 -0.35
CA THR A 116 22.66 0.89 0.73
C THR A 116 23.05 2.08 1.59
N PHE A 117 22.11 3.01 1.79
CA PHE A 117 22.25 4.13 2.72
C PHE A 117 21.27 4.00 3.88
N SER A 118 21.53 4.69 4.98
CA SER A 118 20.66 4.66 6.16
C SER A 118 20.13 6.04 6.55
N ILE A 119 18.90 6.05 7.05
CA ILE A 119 18.23 7.22 7.63
C ILE A 119 17.93 6.89 9.09
N ALA A 120 18.63 7.54 10.01
CA ALA A 120 18.38 7.47 11.45
C ALA A 120 17.19 8.37 11.84
N LEU A 121 16.27 7.82 12.63
CA LEU A 121 15.06 8.47 13.15
C LEU A 121 15.10 8.48 14.70
N PRO A 122 15.89 9.39 15.31
CA PRO A 122 16.14 9.41 16.74
C PRO A 122 14.95 9.97 17.53
N CYS A 123 14.39 9.17 18.45
CA CYS A 123 13.42 9.68 19.43
C CYS A 123 14.12 10.48 20.54
N SER A 124 13.50 11.57 21.01
CA SER A 124 14.01 12.35 22.14
C SER A 124 13.98 11.56 23.45
N GLY A 125 12.97 10.69 23.59
CA GLY A 125 12.71 9.94 24.83
C GLY A 125 12.01 10.75 25.91
N GLU A 126 11.64 12.01 25.61
CA GLU A 126 10.98 12.93 26.55
C GLU A 126 9.44 12.86 26.45
N VAL A 127 8.91 12.42 25.31
CA VAL A 127 7.47 12.31 25.07
C VAL A 127 7.18 11.02 24.29
N SER A 128 6.14 10.29 24.72
CA SER A 128 5.59 9.19 23.93
C SER A 128 4.66 9.74 22.85
N ALA A 129 4.96 9.49 21.58
CA ALA A 129 4.15 9.94 20.45
C ALA A 129 4.34 9.04 19.22
N GLU A 130 3.31 9.00 18.38
CA GLU A 130 3.42 8.51 17.01
C GLU A 130 3.74 9.70 16.09
N VAL A 131 4.96 9.75 15.58
CA VAL A 131 5.47 10.86 14.76
C VAL A 131 5.37 10.50 13.29
N ASP A 132 4.59 11.25 12.53
CA ASP A 132 4.54 11.08 11.07
C ASP A 132 5.80 11.72 10.47
N VAL A 133 6.53 10.93 9.67
CA VAL A 133 7.80 11.29 9.03
C VAL A 133 7.62 11.18 7.52
N VAL A 134 8.00 12.21 6.79
CA VAL A 134 7.98 12.25 5.32
C VAL A 134 9.41 12.29 4.82
N ILE A 135 9.80 11.27 4.07
CA ILE A 135 11.11 11.19 3.41
C ILE A 135 10.88 11.53 1.94
N SER A 136 11.50 12.60 1.47
CA SER A 136 11.37 13.09 0.09
C SER A 136 12.72 12.93 -0.62
N ILE A 137 12.76 12.08 -1.65
CA ILE A 137 13.94 11.88 -2.50
C ILE A 137 13.62 12.38 -3.90
N ASN A 138 14.36 13.38 -4.36
CA ASN A 138 14.24 13.90 -5.71
C ASN A 138 15.46 13.45 -6.53
N VAL A 139 15.22 12.77 -7.64
CA VAL A 139 16.28 12.30 -8.56
C VAL A 139 16.09 12.97 -9.91
N THR A 140 17.14 13.60 -10.44
CA THR A 140 17.07 14.25 -11.76
C THR A 140 17.63 13.32 -12.83
N LEU A 141 16.76 12.82 -13.72
CA LEU A 141 17.11 11.81 -14.73
C LEU A 141 17.86 12.43 -15.92
N ASN A 142 17.48 13.66 -16.29
CA ASN A 142 18.12 14.41 -17.36
C ASN A 142 18.31 15.88 -16.94
N ARG A 143 19.58 16.33 -16.92
CA ARG A 143 19.94 17.72 -16.58
C ARG A 143 19.52 18.72 -17.66
N ALA A 144 19.41 18.29 -18.92
CA ALA A 144 19.02 19.17 -20.03
C ALA A 144 17.51 19.47 -20.05
N THR A 145 16.68 18.56 -19.50
CA THR A 145 15.21 18.72 -19.48
C THR A 145 14.64 18.93 -18.07
N ASN A 146 15.48 18.87 -17.02
CA ASN A 146 15.06 18.90 -15.61
C ASN A 146 13.92 17.91 -15.28
N ASN A 147 13.96 16.71 -15.86
CA ASN A 147 13.02 15.66 -15.51
C ASN A 147 13.36 15.10 -14.12
N VAL A 148 12.70 15.65 -13.10
CA VAL A 148 12.87 15.26 -11.69
C VAL A 148 11.78 14.26 -11.29
N THR A 149 12.20 13.05 -10.93
CA THR A 149 11.33 12.07 -10.27
C THR A 149 11.33 12.35 -8.78
N ARG A 150 10.14 12.62 -8.21
CA ARG A 150 9.97 12.86 -6.77
C ARG A 150 9.42 11.59 -6.12
N LEU A 151 10.09 11.12 -5.09
CA LEU A 151 9.75 9.93 -4.35
C LEU A 151 9.45 10.34 -2.91
N ASN A 152 8.18 10.30 -2.53
CA ASN A 152 7.75 10.70 -1.19
C ASN A 152 7.27 9.47 -0.43
N PHE A 153 7.97 9.12 0.64
CA PHE A 153 7.65 7.98 1.51
C PHE A 153 7.11 8.48 2.83
N LYS A 154 6.00 7.91 3.28
CA LYS A 154 5.41 8.22 4.58
C LYS A 154 5.72 7.11 5.57
N ARG A 155 6.26 7.48 6.73
CA ARG A 155 6.55 6.59 7.85
C ARG A 155 5.88 7.11 9.10
N ARG A 156 5.52 6.21 10.01
CA ARG A 156 5.02 6.58 11.33
C ARG A 156 5.97 6.05 12.40
N LYS A 157 6.84 6.91 12.91
CA LYS A 157 7.82 6.57 13.94
C LYS A 157 7.16 6.55 15.30
N ILE A 158 7.21 5.40 15.98
CA ILE A 158 6.75 5.28 17.36
C ILE A 158 7.90 5.71 18.27
N CYS A 159 7.68 6.74 19.08
CA CYS A 159 8.59 7.21 20.12
C CYS A 159 7.97 6.97 21.50
N LEU A 160 8.79 6.54 22.45
CA LEU A 160 8.35 6.20 23.81
C LEU A 160 9.17 6.97 24.84
N LEU A 161 8.49 7.47 25.87
CA LEU A 161 9.07 8.09 27.06
C LEU A 161 10.08 7.15 27.73
N GLY A 162 11.24 7.67 28.11
CA GLY A 162 12.27 6.94 28.85
C GLY A 162 13.16 6.03 28.00
N SER A 163 12.93 5.93 26.68
CA SER A 163 13.79 5.18 25.76
C SER A 163 14.96 6.05 25.28
N ARG A 164 15.86 6.46 26.20
CA ARG A 164 17.12 7.12 25.83
C ARG A 164 18.11 6.07 25.35
N HIS A 165 18.20 5.90 24.04
CA HIS A 165 19.27 5.10 23.46
C HIS A 165 20.32 6.02 22.86
N HIS A 166 21.53 5.97 23.43
CA HIS A 166 22.70 6.72 22.98
C HIS A 166 22.87 6.66 21.45
N PHE A 167 22.72 7.81 20.80
CA PHE A 167 23.44 8.13 19.57
C PHE A 167 24.74 8.84 19.98
N PRO A 168 25.89 8.55 19.35
CA PRO A 168 27.09 9.32 19.61
C PRO A 168 26.87 10.75 19.10
N GLN A 169 26.82 11.72 20.02
CA GLN A 169 26.94 13.13 19.66
C GLN A 169 28.38 13.38 19.23
N SER A 170 28.57 13.86 18.01
CA SER A 170 29.79 14.53 17.61
C SER A 170 29.92 15.83 18.41
N ASN A 171 30.85 15.86 19.37
CA ASN A 171 31.26 17.07 20.08
C ASN A 171 31.83 18.08 19.08
N GLY A 172 31.04 19.10 18.76
CA GLY A 172 31.51 20.35 18.14
C GLY A 172 31.51 21.44 19.19
N SER A 173 32.69 21.72 19.74
CA SER A 173 32.96 22.77 20.73
C SER A 173 32.72 24.18 20.20
N ALA A 174 32.33 25.05 21.12
CA ALA A 174 32.01 26.47 20.97
C ALA A 174 33.12 27.36 20.37
N GLY A 175 32.70 28.46 19.73
CA GLY A 175 33.53 29.64 19.41
C GLY A 175 32.67 30.79 18.85
N PRO A 176 32.80 32.05 19.33
CA PRO A 176 31.77 33.09 19.19
C PRO A 176 32.06 34.17 18.15
N GLY A 177 31.03 34.93 17.76
CA GLY A 177 31.15 36.36 17.42
C GLY A 177 30.60 36.83 16.07
N GLY A 178 29.67 37.80 16.14
CA GLY A 178 29.38 38.85 15.13
C GLY A 178 28.71 38.40 13.82
N THR A 179 27.87 39.16 13.12
CA THR A 179 27.43 40.56 13.23
C THR A 179 26.22 40.69 12.30
N LEU A 180 25.20 41.47 12.69
CA LEU A 180 24.11 41.90 11.81
C LEU A 180 24.65 42.52 10.51
N ARG A 181 24.14 42.09 9.35
CA ARG A 181 24.02 42.94 8.15
C ARG A 181 22.71 42.66 7.43
N GLN A 182 21.78 43.58 7.64
CA GLN A 182 20.59 43.83 6.84
C GLN A 182 20.99 44.78 5.71
N GLY A 183 20.57 44.49 4.48
CA GLY A 183 20.85 45.36 3.34
C GLY A 183 20.28 44.79 2.04
N ILE A 184 18.98 45.00 1.80
CA ILE A 184 18.37 44.88 0.47
C ILE A 184 17.64 46.20 0.20
N VAL A 185 18.23 47.01 -0.68
CA VAL A 185 17.55 48.05 -1.46
C VAL A 185 18.02 47.84 -2.90
N SER A 186 17.12 47.40 -3.77
CA SER A 186 17.29 47.47 -5.23
C SER A 186 16.48 48.63 -5.77
N PRO A 187 17.00 49.41 -6.73
CA PRO A 187 16.17 50.24 -7.59
C PRO A 187 15.84 49.53 -8.91
N ASN A 188 14.67 49.92 -9.44
CA ASN A 188 14.10 49.53 -10.73
C ASN A 188 14.99 49.81 -11.94
N GLY A 189 14.78 48.99 -12.99
CA GLY A 189 14.57 49.47 -14.35
C GLY A 189 15.61 49.07 -15.39
N ARG A 190 15.24 48.14 -16.29
CA ARG A 190 15.21 48.40 -17.75
C ARG A 190 14.57 47.23 -18.52
N GLU A 191 13.69 47.64 -19.42
CA GLU A 191 12.99 46.90 -20.46
C GLU A 191 13.97 46.47 -21.56
N ASP A 192 13.75 45.30 -22.18
CA ASP A 192 14.14 45.04 -23.57
C ASP A 192 13.24 43.93 -24.17
N GLU A 193 12.67 44.25 -25.34
CA GLU A 193 11.73 43.50 -26.16
C GLU A 193 12.27 42.17 -26.71
N ALA A 194 11.36 41.20 -26.93
CA ALA A 194 11.62 39.96 -27.67
C ALA A 194 11.16 40.08 -29.15
N PRO A 195 11.90 39.53 -30.13
CA PRO A 195 11.60 39.71 -31.55
C PRO A 195 10.48 38.77 -32.04
N ALA A 196 9.61 39.31 -32.89
CA ALA A 196 8.38 38.73 -33.44
C ALA A 196 8.55 37.56 -34.44
N ALA A 197 9.60 36.74 -34.33
CA ALA A 197 9.86 35.63 -35.25
C ALA A 197 9.53 34.23 -34.68
N VAL A 198 9.25 34.10 -33.37
CA VAL A 198 9.01 32.79 -32.72
C VAL A 198 7.53 32.37 -32.73
N TYR A 199 6.59 33.31 -32.84
CA TYR A 199 5.14 33.04 -32.76
C TYR A 199 4.53 32.44 -34.04
N VAL A 200 5.22 32.51 -35.19
CA VAL A 200 4.70 31.98 -36.47
C VAL A 200 4.99 30.49 -36.64
N ALA A 201 6.05 29.96 -36.00
CA ALA A 201 6.38 28.54 -36.05
C ALA A 201 5.56 27.68 -35.08
N ILE A 202 5.22 28.23 -33.90
CA ILE A 202 4.49 27.49 -32.85
C ILE A 202 2.99 27.37 -33.20
N SER A 203 2.42 28.35 -33.91
CA SER A 203 1.01 28.33 -34.32
C SER A 203 0.71 27.34 -35.45
N SER A 204 1.63 27.17 -36.40
CA SER A 204 1.46 26.22 -37.52
C SER A 204 1.60 24.76 -37.11
N ALA A 205 2.50 24.44 -36.16
CA ALA A 205 2.65 23.09 -35.63
C ALA A 205 1.42 22.64 -34.83
N CYS A 206 0.84 23.52 -34.01
CA CYS A 206 -0.38 23.23 -33.25
C CYS A 206 -1.60 23.02 -34.15
N ALA A 207 -1.73 23.78 -35.24
CA ALA A 207 -2.82 23.60 -36.20
C ALA A 207 -2.75 22.26 -36.97
N LEU A 208 -1.54 21.81 -37.33
CA LEU A 208 -1.36 20.51 -37.98
C LEU A 208 -1.62 19.35 -37.02
N ALA A 209 -1.22 19.47 -35.75
CA ALA A 209 -1.46 18.46 -34.73
C ALA A 209 -2.96 18.30 -34.42
N THR A 210 -3.73 19.39 -34.36
CA THR A 210 -5.17 19.33 -34.13
C THR A 210 -5.92 18.74 -35.32
N LEU A 211 -5.53 19.06 -36.56
CA LEU A 211 -6.13 18.47 -37.76
C LEU A 211 -5.89 16.96 -37.86
N LEU A 212 -4.69 16.50 -37.50
CA LEU A 212 -4.37 15.06 -37.45
C LEU A 212 -5.18 14.34 -36.37
N ALA A 213 -5.34 14.95 -35.18
CA ALA A 213 -6.15 14.38 -34.10
C ALA A 213 -7.63 14.25 -34.50
N ILE A 214 -8.19 15.26 -35.17
CA ILE A 214 -9.58 15.24 -35.66
C ILE A 214 -9.75 14.17 -36.75
N ALA A 215 -8.80 14.04 -37.67
CA ALA A 215 -8.85 13.02 -38.73
C ALA A 215 -8.79 11.59 -38.16
N LEU A 216 -7.94 11.35 -37.14
CA LEU A 216 -7.85 10.07 -36.45
C LEU A 216 -9.12 9.75 -35.67
N LEU A 217 -9.70 10.74 -34.98
CA LEU A 217 -10.97 10.58 -34.28
C LEU A 217 -12.12 10.30 -35.25
N ALA A 218 -12.16 10.97 -36.40
CA ALA A 218 -13.15 10.72 -37.44
C ALA A 218 -12.99 9.31 -38.06
N CYS A 219 -11.76 8.84 -38.28
CA CYS A 219 -11.50 7.46 -38.71
C CYS A 219 -11.96 6.46 -37.65
N TYR A 220 -11.61 6.67 -36.38
CA TYR A 220 -12.01 5.80 -35.28
C TYR A 220 -13.54 5.70 -35.14
N LEU A 221 -14.24 6.83 -35.22
CA LEU A 221 -15.70 6.83 -35.16
C LEU A 221 -16.34 6.20 -36.40
N ARG A 222 -15.74 6.36 -37.59
CA ARG A 222 -16.20 5.67 -38.82
C ARG A 222 -15.99 4.16 -38.74
N THR A 223 -14.85 3.69 -38.24
CA THR A 223 -14.59 2.25 -38.08
C THR A 223 -15.50 1.63 -37.04
N ASN A 224 -15.82 2.36 -35.96
CA ASN A 224 -16.67 1.83 -34.90
C ASN A 224 -18.16 1.84 -35.28
N LYS A 225 -18.60 2.75 -36.16
CA LYS A 225 -19.98 2.77 -36.69
C LYS A 225 -20.28 1.58 -37.62
N SER A 226 -19.26 1.01 -38.26
CA SER A 226 -19.40 -0.24 -39.04
C SER A 226 -19.49 -1.51 -38.18
N GLY A 227 -19.08 -1.46 -36.90
CA GLY A 227 -19.14 -2.59 -35.96
C GLY A 227 -20.43 -2.68 -35.13
N MET A 228 -21.29 -1.65 -35.16
CA MET A 228 -22.39 -1.48 -34.21
C MET A 228 -23.75 -1.99 -34.71
N HIS A 229 -23.81 -2.74 -35.82
CA HIS A 229 -25.04 -3.38 -36.30
C HIS A 229 -25.23 -4.83 -35.78
N ASN A 230 -24.24 -5.40 -35.07
CA ASN A 230 -24.29 -6.79 -34.58
C ASN A 230 -24.32 -6.93 -33.04
N ALA A 231 -24.38 -5.84 -32.28
CA ALA A 231 -24.29 -5.87 -30.81
C ALA A 231 -25.57 -5.45 -30.06
N SER A 232 -26.69 -5.22 -30.77
CA SER A 232 -27.90 -4.64 -30.17
C SER A 232 -28.88 -5.65 -29.53
N LEU A 233 -28.46 -6.85 -29.14
CA LEU A 233 -29.38 -7.85 -28.57
C LEU A 233 -29.04 -8.44 -27.20
N ILE A 234 -28.07 -7.91 -26.45
CA ILE A 234 -27.89 -8.31 -25.03
C ILE A 234 -27.47 -7.11 -24.17
N ARG A 235 -28.41 -6.23 -23.81
CA ARG A 235 -28.19 -5.24 -22.73
C ARG A 235 -29.48 -4.82 -22.02
N GLU A 236 -30.01 -5.74 -21.22
CA GLU A 236 -30.73 -5.48 -19.96
C GLU A 236 -30.14 -6.53 -19.00
N SER A 237 -29.72 -6.30 -17.77
CA SER A 237 -29.99 -5.29 -16.76
C SER A 237 -28.87 -5.37 -15.72
N ARG A 238 -28.16 -4.27 -15.42
CA ARG A 238 -27.31 -4.14 -14.23
C ARG A 238 -27.28 -2.69 -13.76
N LEU A 239 -28.32 -2.29 -13.01
CA LEU A 239 -28.14 -1.31 -11.94
C LEU A 239 -27.66 -2.10 -10.72
N GLY A 240 -26.41 -1.89 -10.33
CA GLY A 240 -25.84 -2.42 -9.10
C GLY A 240 -24.97 -1.35 -8.47
N SER A 241 -25.52 -0.66 -7.47
CA SER A 241 -24.88 0.41 -6.70
C SER A 241 -23.51 0.00 -6.17
N SER A 242 -22.48 0.68 -6.65
CA SER A 242 -21.12 0.66 -6.11
C SER A 242 -21.11 1.29 -4.72
N SER A 243 -21.07 0.46 -3.67
CA SER A 243 -20.83 0.90 -2.30
C SER A 243 -19.40 0.52 -1.89
N SER A 244 -18.62 1.54 -1.55
CA SER A 244 -17.22 1.47 -1.15
C SER A 244 -17.01 0.66 0.14
N GLY A 245 -16.43 -0.53 -0.02
CA GLY A 245 -15.87 -1.34 1.06
C GLY A 245 -14.41 -0.95 1.31
N GLY A 246 -14.05 -0.65 2.57
CA GLY A 246 -12.65 -0.41 2.96
C GLY A 246 -11.78 -1.67 2.82
N PRO A 247 -10.45 -1.53 2.87
CA PRO A 247 -9.52 -2.64 2.61
C PRO A 247 -9.62 -3.70 3.72
N PHE A 248 -10.08 -4.90 3.34
CA PHE A 248 -10.32 -6.05 4.23
C PHE A 248 -9.05 -6.80 4.66
N LEU A 249 -7.87 -6.36 4.18
CA LEU A 249 -6.55 -6.94 4.48
C LEU A 249 -5.52 -5.87 4.92
N ALA A 250 -6.00 -4.72 5.41
CA ALA A 250 -5.13 -3.75 6.09
C ALA A 250 -5.05 -4.10 7.60
N PRO A 251 -3.91 -3.90 8.27
CA PRO A 251 -3.84 -4.02 9.73
C PRO A 251 -4.86 -3.06 10.36
N ALA A 252 -5.75 -3.59 11.20
CA ALA A 252 -6.85 -2.84 11.78
C ALA A 252 -6.33 -1.68 12.66
N PRO A 253 -6.83 -0.45 12.51
CA PRO A 253 -6.59 0.61 13.48
C PRO A 253 -7.44 0.31 14.73
N VAL A 254 -6.80 0.35 15.90
CA VAL A 254 -7.47 0.14 17.19
C VAL A 254 -8.32 1.38 17.48
N LEU A 255 -9.65 1.24 17.52
CA LEU A 255 -10.55 2.30 17.96
C LEU A 255 -10.40 2.49 19.48
N SER A 256 -9.81 3.61 19.88
CA SER A 256 -9.77 4.04 21.28
C SER A 256 -11.06 4.77 21.62
N CYS A 257 -11.89 4.17 22.46
CA CYS A 257 -13.08 4.80 23.04
C CYS A 257 -12.66 5.85 24.08
N GLY A 258 -13.02 7.10 23.83
CA GLY A 258 -12.95 8.20 24.81
C GLY A 258 -14.29 8.33 25.55
N GLY A 259 -14.24 8.42 26.88
CA GLY A 259 -15.39 8.66 27.75
C GLY A 259 -15.00 8.61 29.22
N SER A 260 -14.88 9.78 29.83
CA SER A 260 -14.33 10.09 31.14
C SER A 260 -15.13 9.53 32.33
N SER A 261 -14.45 9.01 33.37
CA SER A 261 -14.39 9.61 34.72
C SER A 261 -13.94 8.60 35.81
N SER A 262 -12.88 9.03 36.52
CA SER A 262 -12.63 8.89 37.96
C SER A 262 -12.66 7.50 38.64
N GLY A 263 -11.48 7.00 39.00
CA GLY A 263 -11.31 5.94 39.98
C GLY A 263 -9.91 5.33 39.97
N SER A 264 -8.97 5.96 40.67
CA SER A 264 -7.63 5.41 40.91
C SER A 264 -7.70 4.14 41.76
N CYS A 265 -7.18 3.03 41.24
CA CYS A 265 -6.53 2.02 42.06
C CYS A 265 -5.32 1.45 41.33
N ALA A 266 -4.16 1.66 41.94
CA ALA A 266 -2.89 1.13 41.53
C ALA A 266 -2.88 -0.39 41.71
N SER A 267 -2.46 -1.11 40.67
CA SER A 267 -1.83 -2.42 40.80
C SER A 267 -0.84 -2.60 39.67
N SER A 268 0.40 -2.68 40.08
CA SER A 268 1.60 -2.99 39.33
C SER A 268 1.53 -4.41 38.76
N ARG A 269 1.72 -4.54 37.44
CA ARG A 269 2.43 -5.66 36.78
C ARG A 269 2.73 -5.32 35.31
N PRO A 270 3.91 -5.71 34.79
CA PRO A 270 4.41 -5.31 33.48
C PRO A 270 3.70 -6.12 32.38
N ARG A 271 3.16 -5.45 31.36
CA ARG A 271 2.67 -6.16 30.16
C ARG A 271 3.84 -6.40 29.23
N THR A 272 4.33 -7.63 29.30
CA THR A 272 5.15 -8.30 28.29
C THR A 272 4.65 -7.98 26.89
N ALA A 273 5.58 -7.50 26.07
CA ALA A 273 5.46 -7.44 24.62
C ALA A 273 4.90 -8.77 24.12
N THR A 274 3.90 -8.70 23.25
CA THR A 274 3.29 -9.87 22.65
C THR A 274 4.26 -10.46 21.63
N SER A 275 5.24 -11.23 22.09
CA SER A 275 5.81 -12.30 21.30
C SER A 275 4.71 -13.34 21.13
N LEU A 276 4.10 -13.40 19.94
CA LEU A 276 3.50 -14.66 19.52
C LEU A 276 4.60 -15.73 19.65
N PRO A 277 4.27 -16.95 20.09
CA PRO A 277 5.26 -18.01 20.13
C PRO A 277 5.83 -18.15 18.72
N SER A 278 7.16 -18.26 18.63
CA SER A 278 7.84 -18.65 17.40
C SER A 278 7.29 -20.01 16.96
N SER A 279 6.26 -20.01 16.12
CA SER A 279 5.81 -21.23 15.48
C SER A 279 6.91 -21.65 14.53
N ASN A 280 7.55 -22.76 14.86
CA ASN A 280 8.48 -23.43 13.98
C ASN A 280 7.78 -23.60 12.62
N PRO A 281 8.36 -23.17 11.47
CA PRO A 281 7.69 -23.30 10.16
C PRO A 281 7.16 -24.72 9.89
N ALA A 282 7.81 -25.74 10.45
CA ALA A 282 7.33 -27.12 10.43
C ALA A 282 5.99 -27.35 11.16
N ASP A 283 5.72 -26.66 12.28
CA ASP A 283 4.44 -26.74 13.01
C ASP A 283 3.32 -26.04 12.24
N LEU A 284 3.63 -24.94 11.55
CA LEU A 284 2.68 -24.25 10.66
C LEU A 284 2.31 -25.12 9.46
N HIS A 285 3.29 -25.74 8.80
CA HIS A 285 3.03 -26.67 7.69
C HIS A 285 2.24 -27.91 8.14
N HIS A 286 2.51 -28.44 9.34
CA HIS A 286 1.75 -29.56 9.89
C HIS A 286 0.28 -29.18 10.23
N ARG A 287 0.05 -28.00 10.81
CA ARG A 287 -1.30 -27.50 11.11
C ARG A 287 -2.10 -27.21 9.84
N ILE A 288 -1.44 -26.67 8.81
CA ILE A 288 -2.04 -26.48 7.48
C ILE A 288 -2.43 -27.83 6.87
N ALA A 289 -1.56 -28.85 6.95
CA ALA A 289 -1.85 -30.19 6.43
C ALA A 289 -3.10 -30.82 7.08
N GLN A 290 -3.29 -30.63 8.39
CA GLN A 290 -4.48 -31.12 9.11
C GLN A 290 -5.79 -30.43 8.72
N LEU A 291 -5.71 -29.22 8.17
CA LEU A 291 -6.86 -28.41 7.72
C LEU A 291 -7.05 -28.44 6.21
N THR A 292 -6.20 -29.18 5.49
CA THR A 292 -6.19 -29.11 4.03
C THR A 292 -7.39 -29.83 3.46
N ILE A 293 -8.27 -29.07 2.81
CA ILE A 293 -9.45 -29.56 2.10
C ILE A 293 -9.14 -29.53 0.61
N GLN A 294 -9.49 -30.62 -0.10
CA GLN A 294 -9.37 -30.69 -1.55
C GLN A 294 -10.29 -29.66 -2.22
N ARG A 295 -9.75 -28.88 -3.16
CA ARG A 295 -10.49 -27.77 -3.80
C ARG A 295 -11.73 -28.25 -4.55
N CYS A 296 -11.70 -29.44 -5.12
CA CYS A 296 -12.83 -30.05 -5.84
C CYS A 296 -14.09 -30.23 -4.98
N ARG A 297 -13.95 -30.23 -3.64
CA ARG A 297 -15.05 -30.34 -2.67
C ARG A 297 -15.66 -28.99 -2.31
N VAL A 298 -15.12 -27.89 -2.84
CA VAL A 298 -15.59 -26.52 -2.56
C VAL A 298 -16.13 -25.88 -3.84
N ARG A 299 -17.39 -25.47 -3.81
CA ARG A 299 -18.06 -24.81 -4.95
C ARG A 299 -18.37 -23.37 -4.60
N LEU A 300 -17.81 -22.43 -5.35
CA LEU A 300 -18.15 -21.01 -5.23
C LEU A 300 -19.51 -20.75 -5.92
N LYS A 301 -20.43 -20.04 -5.24
CA LYS A 301 -21.76 -19.70 -5.77
C LYS A 301 -21.86 -18.22 -6.12
N SER A 302 -21.81 -17.33 -5.14
CA SER A 302 -22.00 -15.88 -5.35
C SER A 302 -21.04 -15.06 -4.50
N VAL A 303 -20.62 -13.89 -4.99
CA VAL A 303 -19.78 -12.96 -4.23
C VAL A 303 -20.64 -12.28 -3.16
N VAL A 304 -20.29 -12.49 -1.89
CA VAL A 304 -20.94 -11.82 -0.75
C VAL A 304 -20.26 -10.49 -0.49
N LEU A 305 -18.93 -10.44 -0.48
CA LEU A 305 -18.14 -9.23 -0.24
C LEU A 305 -16.95 -9.20 -1.18
N GLU A 306 -16.62 -8.01 -1.68
CA GLU A 306 -15.44 -7.78 -2.49
C GLU A 306 -14.73 -6.53 -1.96
N GLY A 307 -13.42 -6.64 -1.80
CA GLY A 307 -12.53 -5.53 -1.51
C GLY A 307 -11.39 -5.52 -2.52
N THR A 308 -10.44 -4.59 -2.37
CA THR A 308 -9.35 -4.37 -3.32
C THR A 308 -8.51 -5.62 -3.59
N PHE A 309 -8.30 -6.46 -2.57
CA PHE A 309 -7.33 -7.57 -2.60
C PHE A 309 -7.95 -8.92 -2.26
N GLY A 310 -9.23 -8.96 -1.90
CA GLY A 310 -9.88 -10.15 -1.41
C GLY A 310 -11.36 -10.18 -1.74
N ARG A 311 -11.88 -11.39 -1.90
CA ARG A 311 -13.29 -11.70 -2.15
C ARG A 311 -13.76 -12.72 -1.12
N VAL A 312 -14.99 -12.56 -0.66
CA VAL A 312 -15.71 -13.55 0.13
C VAL A 312 -16.87 -14.04 -0.70
N TYR A 313 -16.87 -15.33 -1.00
CA TYR A 313 -17.95 -16.00 -1.70
C TYR A 313 -18.85 -16.72 -0.70
N ARG A 314 -20.14 -16.79 -1.02
CA ARG A 314 -21.02 -17.84 -0.56
C ARG A 314 -20.76 -19.06 -1.44
N GLY A 315 -20.66 -20.22 -0.83
CA GLY A 315 -20.37 -21.46 -1.54
C GLY A 315 -21.00 -22.65 -0.85
N SER A 316 -20.62 -23.83 -1.32
CA SER A 316 -20.86 -25.08 -0.62
C SER A 316 -19.57 -25.89 -0.48
N TYR A 317 -19.52 -26.66 0.60
CA TYR A 317 -18.47 -27.61 0.89
C TYR A 317 -19.09 -28.99 1.08
N THR A 318 -18.55 -30.00 0.42
CA THR A 318 -19.02 -31.39 0.55
C THR A 318 -18.07 -32.17 1.46
N GLU A 319 -18.59 -32.67 2.58
CA GLU A 319 -17.89 -33.55 3.52
C GLU A 319 -17.59 -34.94 2.92
N GLU A 320 -16.79 -35.75 3.61
CA GLU A 320 -16.35 -37.06 3.07
C GLU A 320 -17.48 -38.09 3.03
N ASP A 321 -18.45 -37.91 3.91
CA ASP A 321 -19.71 -38.66 3.96
C ASP A 321 -20.73 -38.21 2.89
N GLY A 322 -20.40 -37.16 2.12
CA GLY A 322 -21.24 -36.60 1.06
C GLY A 322 -22.21 -35.53 1.53
N LEU A 323 -22.20 -35.12 2.81
CA LEU A 323 -23.05 -34.04 3.28
C LEU A 323 -22.58 -32.70 2.71
N GLU A 324 -23.49 -31.94 2.09
CA GLU A 324 -23.20 -30.61 1.55
C GLU A 324 -23.61 -29.53 2.55
N GLU A 325 -22.64 -28.74 3.00
CA GLU A 325 -22.86 -27.61 3.90
C GLU A 325 -22.66 -26.27 3.20
N GLU A 326 -23.40 -25.25 3.65
CA GLU A 326 -23.19 -23.88 3.17
C GLU A 326 -22.01 -23.22 3.89
N VAL A 327 -21.12 -22.62 3.10
CA VAL A 327 -19.88 -22.04 3.61
C VAL A 327 -19.63 -20.65 3.05
N LEU A 328 -18.83 -19.88 3.79
CA LEU A 328 -18.17 -18.69 3.29
C LEU A 328 -16.75 -19.08 2.86
N VAL A 329 -16.38 -18.68 1.64
CA VAL A 329 -15.05 -18.91 1.09
C VAL A 329 -14.35 -17.58 0.92
N LYS A 330 -13.34 -17.33 1.76
CA LYS A 330 -12.49 -16.14 1.65
C LYS A 330 -11.27 -16.48 0.80
N THR A 331 -11.02 -15.67 -0.22
CA THR A 331 -9.89 -15.83 -1.14
C THR A 331 -9.38 -14.47 -1.60
N VAL A 332 -8.24 -14.45 -2.29
CA VAL A 332 -7.69 -13.24 -2.88
C VAL A 332 -8.20 -13.01 -4.31
N THR A 333 -8.08 -11.78 -4.81
CA THR A 333 -8.32 -11.50 -6.23
C THR A 333 -7.18 -12.02 -7.10
N ASP A 334 -7.42 -12.13 -8.40
CA ASP A 334 -6.43 -12.46 -9.43
C ASP A 334 -5.25 -11.47 -9.48
N GLN A 335 -5.48 -10.24 -9.05
CA GLN A 335 -4.46 -9.17 -8.99
C GLN A 335 -3.69 -9.15 -7.66
N ALA A 336 -3.95 -10.10 -6.76
CA ALA A 336 -3.38 -10.07 -5.43
C ALA A 336 -1.91 -10.52 -5.42
N SER A 337 -1.09 -9.80 -4.65
CA SER A 337 0.33 -10.15 -4.47
C SER A 337 0.51 -11.40 -3.61
N SER A 338 1.68 -12.03 -3.70
CA SER A 338 2.07 -13.14 -2.82
C SER A 338 1.98 -12.77 -1.33
N ILE A 339 2.24 -11.50 -0.98
CA ILE A 339 2.08 -10.99 0.39
C ILE A 339 0.62 -11.08 0.85
N GLN A 340 -0.34 -10.73 -0.01
CA GLN A 340 -1.76 -10.78 0.31
C GLN A 340 -2.25 -12.22 0.46
N VAL A 341 -1.69 -13.12 -0.35
CA VAL A 341 -1.90 -14.57 -0.20
C VAL A 341 -1.38 -15.05 1.16
N SER A 342 -0.17 -14.65 1.56
CA SER A 342 0.41 -15.00 2.87
C SER A 342 -0.39 -14.41 4.03
N LEU A 343 -0.81 -13.15 3.94
CA LEU A 343 -1.64 -12.49 4.96
C LEU A 343 -2.99 -13.20 5.11
N LEU A 344 -3.62 -13.62 4.00
CA LEU A 344 -4.83 -14.42 4.03
C LEU A 344 -4.58 -15.73 4.81
N LEU A 345 -3.55 -16.49 4.45
CA LEU A 345 -3.23 -17.74 5.15
C LEU A 345 -2.93 -17.54 6.63
N GLN A 346 -2.18 -16.49 6.98
CA GLN A 346 -1.87 -16.13 8.36
C GLN A 346 -3.14 -15.80 9.16
N GLU A 347 -4.07 -15.05 8.56
CA GLU A 347 -5.38 -14.76 9.16
C GLU A 347 -6.16 -16.06 9.40
N GLY A 348 -6.20 -16.97 8.42
CA GLY A 348 -6.83 -18.28 8.56
C GLY A 348 -6.25 -19.09 9.71
N MET A 349 -4.92 -19.13 9.83
CA MET A 349 -4.24 -19.84 10.92
C MET A 349 -4.48 -19.22 12.29
N ALA A 350 -4.63 -17.89 12.37
CA ALA A 350 -4.97 -17.21 13.62
C ALA A 350 -6.38 -17.57 14.12
N MET A 351 -7.29 -17.92 13.21
CA MET A 351 -8.66 -18.34 13.54
C MET A 351 -8.77 -19.83 13.85
N TYR A 352 -7.73 -20.62 13.57
CA TYR A 352 -7.73 -22.05 13.82
C TYR A 352 -7.70 -22.40 15.31
N GLY A 353 -8.48 -23.41 15.69
CA GLY A 353 -8.57 -23.89 17.08
C GLY A 353 -9.30 -22.93 18.01
N LEU A 354 -9.86 -21.84 17.49
CA LEU A 354 -10.76 -20.98 18.25
C LEU A 354 -12.14 -21.64 18.33
N SER A 355 -12.74 -21.65 19.51
CA SER A 355 -14.09 -22.15 19.74
C SER A 355 -14.82 -21.21 20.69
N HIS A 356 -15.71 -20.39 20.13
CA HIS A 356 -16.51 -19.43 20.88
C HIS A 356 -17.74 -19.02 20.07
N LYS A 357 -18.89 -18.86 20.73
CA LYS A 357 -20.17 -18.54 20.07
C LYS A 357 -20.12 -17.27 19.19
N ASN A 358 -19.34 -16.27 19.60
CA ASN A 358 -19.21 -14.99 18.90
C ASN A 358 -17.94 -14.87 18.03
N ILE A 359 -17.27 -15.99 17.73
CA ILE A 359 -16.08 -16.00 16.86
C ILE A 359 -16.27 -17.08 15.81
N LEU A 360 -16.18 -16.68 14.54
CA LEU A 360 -16.28 -17.62 13.43
C LEU A 360 -14.96 -18.36 13.24
N SER A 361 -14.94 -19.64 13.58
CA SER A 361 -13.77 -20.50 13.40
C SER A 361 -13.64 -20.99 11.95
N ILE A 362 -12.42 -21.31 11.54
CA ILE A 362 -12.13 -21.85 10.22
C ILE A 362 -12.46 -23.35 10.17
N LEU A 363 -13.16 -23.81 9.13
CA LEU A 363 -13.39 -25.24 8.88
C LEU A 363 -12.18 -25.90 8.24
N GLY A 364 -11.56 -25.21 7.28
CA GLY A 364 -10.36 -25.69 6.63
C GLY A 364 -9.81 -24.71 5.61
N VAL A 365 -8.73 -25.12 4.97
CA VAL A 365 -8.00 -24.35 3.97
C VAL A 365 -7.82 -25.20 2.73
N SER A 366 -8.03 -24.65 1.54
CA SER A 366 -7.64 -25.31 0.30
C SER A 366 -6.46 -24.57 -0.32
N ILE A 367 -5.37 -25.29 -0.54
CA ILE A 367 -4.14 -24.79 -1.17
C ILE A 367 -3.84 -25.68 -2.37
N GLU A 368 -3.74 -25.09 -3.56
CA GLU A 368 -3.29 -25.77 -4.77
C GLU A 368 -2.22 -24.93 -5.45
N ASP A 369 -1.31 -25.60 -6.16
CA ASP A 369 -0.24 -24.93 -6.90
C ASP A 369 -0.83 -23.98 -7.95
N HIS A 370 -0.25 -22.78 -8.04
CA HIS A 370 -0.62 -21.75 -9.01
C HIS A 370 -2.06 -21.18 -8.89
N THR A 371 -2.78 -21.46 -7.80
CA THR A 371 -4.10 -20.85 -7.56
C THR A 371 -4.19 -20.13 -6.21
N ALA A 372 -5.12 -19.19 -6.11
CA ALA A 372 -5.40 -18.51 -4.85
C ALA A 372 -5.97 -19.49 -3.81
N PRO A 373 -5.48 -19.48 -2.56
CA PRO A 373 -5.98 -20.36 -1.52
C PRO A 373 -7.40 -19.96 -1.09
N PHE A 374 -8.14 -20.94 -0.59
CA PHE A 374 -9.47 -20.76 0.00
C PHE A 374 -9.39 -20.96 1.50
N LEU A 375 -9.88 -19.99 2.26
CA LEU A 375 -10.24 -20.20 3.67
C LEU A 375 -11.74 -20.47 3.72
N ILE A 376 -12.12 -21.61 4.30
CA ILE A 376 -13.49 -22.06 4.39
C ILE A 376 -14.01 -21.82 5.82
N TYR A 377 -15.13 -21.12 5.94
CA TYR A 377 -15.80 -20.83 7.20
C TYR A 377 -17.26 -21.31 7.15
N PRO A 378 -17.86 -21.73 8.27
CA PRO A 378 -19.25 -22.17 8.27
C PRO A 378 -20.18 -20.97 8.02
N HIS A 379 -21.26 -21.16 7.27
CA HIS A 379 -22.28 -20.12 7.07
C HIS A 379 -23.58 -20.48 7.78
N GLN A 380 -23.78 -19.92 8.97
CA GLN A 380 -24.96 -20.18 9.83
C GLN A 380 -26.01 -19.05 9.74
N GLY A 381 -26.24 -18.50 8.53
CA GLY A 381 -27.26 -17.46 8.32
C GLY A 381 -26.91 -16.06 8.84
N TYR A 382 -25.69 -15.84 9.34
CA TYR A 382 -25.23 -14.52 9.76
C TYR A 382 -25.09 -13.56 8.58
N THR A 383 -25.39 -12.28 8.82
CA THR A 383 -25.24 -11.21 7.83
C THR A 383 -24.14 -10.23 8.24
N ASN A 384 -23.63 -9.48 7.26
CA ASN A 384 -22.59 -8.49 7.51
C ASN A 384 -23.14 -7.31 8.33
N LEU A 385 -22.56 -7.08 9.51
CA LEU A 385 -23.00 -6.03 10.43
C LEU A 385 -23.00 -4.63 9.78
N LYS A 386 -21.97 -4.28 8.99
CA LYS A 386 -21.93 -2.97 8.30
C LYS A 386 -23.14 -2.80 7.37
N ARG A 387 -23.48 -3.83 6.58
CA ARG A 387 -24.65 -3.79 5.69
C ARG A 387 -25.96 -3.69 6.46
N PHE A 388 -26.10 -4.43 7.56
CA PHE A 388 -27.26 -4.33 8.43
C PHE A 388 -27.42 -2.91 8.99
N LEU A 389 -26.37 -2.34 9.59
CA LEU A 389 -26.38 -0.99 10.14
C LEU A 389 -26.63 0.08 9.06
N GLN A 390 -26.15 -0.12 7.83
CA GLN A 390 -26.44 0.79 6.72
C GLN A 390 -27.92 0.77 6.32
N LYS A 391 -28.56 -0.40 6.31
CA LYS A 391 -30.02 -0.53 6.08
C LYS A 391 -30.83 0.13 7.20
N CYS A 392 -30.36 0.05 8.44
CA CYS A 392 -30.98 0.77 9.57
C CYS A 392 -30.87 2.29 9.45
N LYS A 393 -29.87 2.82 8.73
CA LYS A 393 -29.70 4.27 8.50
C LYS A 393 -30.49 4.80 7.31
N LEU A 394 -30.66 4.01 6.26
CA LEU A 394 -31.22 4.42 4.97
C LEU A 394 -32.17 3.33 4.48
N SER A 395 -33.48 3.59 4.53
CA SER A 395 -34.49 2.77 3.85
C SER A 395 -35.09 3.57 2.69
N PRO A 396 -34.93 3.11 1.43
CA PRO A 396 -35.62 3.70 0.28
C PRO A 396 -37.14 3.57 0.33
N GLU A 397 -37.66 2.67 1.18
CA GLU A 397 -39.08 2.26 1.24
C GLU A 397 -39.81 2.86 2.46
N GLY A 398 -39.25 3.91 3.08
CA GLY A 398 -39.94 4.75 4.05
C GLY A 398 -39.99 4.23 5.49
N VAL A 399 -39.67 2.95 5.75
CA VAL A 399 -39.49 2.44 7.12
C VAL A 399 -38.06 1.93 7.28
N ALA A 400 -37.22 2.74 7.91
CA ALA A 400 -35.92 2.29 8.39
C ALA A 400 -36.12 1.51 9.70
N HIS A 401 -35.50 0.34 9.83
CA HIS A 401 -35.43 -0.36 11.12
C HIS A 401 -34.59 0.48 12.08
N THR A 402 -35.25 1.25 12.94
CA THR A 402 -34.59 2.03 13.98
C THR A 402 -34.06 1.07 15.04
N LEU A 403 -32.73 1.04 15.19
CA LEU A 403 -32.09 0.22 16.21
C LEU A 403 -32.46 0.72 17.60
N THR A 404 -32.99 -0.18 18.41
CA THR A 404 -33.26 0.07 19.82
C THR A 404 -31.97 0.05 20.63
N THR A 405 -31.98 0.72 21.78
CA THR A 405 -30.86 0.65 22.74
C THR A 405 -30.55 -0.78 23.15
N GLN A 406 -31.58 -1.62 23.30
CA GLN A 406 -31.42 -3.03 23.65
C GLN A 406 -30.62 -3.79 22.58
N GLU A 407 -30.99 -3.67 21.31
CA GLU A 407 -30.25 -4.32 20.22
C GLU A 407 -28.79 -3.85 20.14
N VAL A 408 -28.53 -2.57 20.38
CA VAL A 408 -27.15 -2.02 20.40
C VAL A 408 -26.35 -2.60 21.55
N VAL A 409 -26.93 -2.67 22.75
CA VAL A 409 -26.29 -3.27 23.92
C VAL A 409 -26.03 -4.76 23.70
N ASP A 410 -26.98 -5.50 23.14
CA ASP A 410 -26.83 -6.93 22.84
C ASP A 410 -25.72 -7.18 21.83
N MET A 411 -25.60 -6.36 20.78
CA MET A 411 -24.49 -6.42 19.83
C MET A 411 -23.15 -6.14 20.53
N ALA A 412 -23.08 -5.13 21.38
CA ALA A 412 -21.88 -4.79 22.13
C ALA A 412 -21.43 -5.93 23.06
N LEU A 413 -22.37 -6.54 23.78
CA LEU A 413 -22.10 -7.69 24.66
C LEU A 413 -21.52 -8.88 23.89
N GLN A 414 -22.07 -9.20 22.72
CA GLN A 414 -21.56 -10.26 21.85
C GLN A 414 -20.12 -9.99 21.38
N ILE A 415 -19.84 -8.76 20.97
CA ILE A 415 -18.48 -8.35 20.54
C ILE A 415 -17.50 -8.46 21.71
N ILE A 416 -17.85 -7.90 22.87
CA ILE A 416 -17.00 -7.91 24.06
C ILE A 416 -16.72 -9.35 24.50
N SER A 417 -17.73 -10.22 24.50
CA SER A 417 -17.59 -11.64 24.85
C SER A 417 -16.56 -12.33 23.95
N GLY A 418 -16.67 -12.16 22.62
CA GLY A 418 -15.68 -12.67 21.67
C GLY A 418 -14.28 -12.08 21.89
N MET A 419 -14.17 -10.77 22.07
CA MET A 419 -12.87 -10.11 22.30
C MET A 419 -12.19 -10.58 23.60
N LEU A 420 -12.95 -10.80 24.67
CA LEU A 420 -12.43 -11.35 25.92
C LEU A 420 -11.88 -12.77 25.73
N TYR A 421 -12.57 -13.61 24.97
CA TYR A 421 -12.06 -14.93 24.62
C TYR A 421 -10.74 -14.85 23.82
N LEU A 422 -10.69 -14.00 22.79
CA LEU A 422 -9.47 -13.79 22.00
C LEU A 422 -8.31 -13.29 22.85
N HIS A 423 -8.58 -12.38 23.79
CA HIS A 423 -7.55 -11.84 24.69
C HIS A 423 -6.94 -12.93 25.58
N LYS A 424 -7.73 -13.92 26.03
CA LYS A 424 -7.25 -15.05 26.84
C LYS A 424 -6.47 -16.09 26.03
N LYS A 425 -6.67 -16.14 24.72
CA LYS A 425 -6.01 -17.08 23.78
C LYS A 425 -4.77 -16.49 23.12
N ARG A 426 -4.43 -15.24 23.43
CA ARG A 426 -3.22 -14.53 23.01
C ARG A 426 -2.09 -14.82 23.98
#